data_AF-A0AA38L980-F1
#
_entry.id   AF-A0AA38L980-F1
#
_cell.length_a   1.000
_cell.length_b   1.000
_cell.length_c   1.000
_cell.angle_alpha   90.00
_cell.angle_beta   90.00
_cell.angle_gamma   90.00
#
_symmetry.space_group_name_H-M   'P 1'
#
loop_
_entity.id
_entity.type
_entity.pdbx_description
1 polymer ?
#
loop_
_entity_poly.entity_id
_entity_poly.type
_entity_poly.pdbx_seq_one_letter_code
_entity_poly.pdbx_strand_id
1 'polypeptide(L)'
;MQDMVPLPGIFDPDFIAANQGERANNIIKGSKKEQVQQIVQDITEFKVKTKVDRVVVLWTANTERYINVMVGLNDTKETLLASLERDESEISSSTLYALACIQENIPFIN
;
A
#
# COMPACT_ATOMS: atom_id res chain seq x y z
N MET A 1 10.08 23.34 2.87
CA MET A 1 9.88 21.90 2.63
C MET A 1 10.89 21.01 3.38
N GLN A 2 11.99 21.56 3.92
CA GLN A 2 13.02 20.79 4.62
C GLN A 2 12.48 19.92 5.78
N ASP A 3 11.45 20.39 6.48
CA ASP A 3 10.85 19.67 7.62
C ASP A 3 9.75 18.66 7.22
N MET A 4 9.41 18.57 5.93
CA MET A 4 8.42 17.59 5.42
C MET A 4 9.14 16.31 5.02
N VAL A 5 9.27 15.40 5.98
CA VAL A 5 9.87 14.07 5.76
C VAL A 5 8.75 13.06 5.48
N PRO A 6 8.77 12.34 4.35
CA PRO A 6 7.79 11.29 4.06
C PRO A 6 7.82 10.17 5.09
N LEU A 7 6.65 9.62 5.40
CA LEU A 7 6.55 8.38 6.18
C LEU A 7 7.20 7.20 5.41
N PRO A 8 7.61 6.13 6.10
CA PRO A 8 8.04 4.90 5.46
C PRO A 8 6.98 4.38 4.49
N GLY A 9 7.41 3.84 3.34
CA GLY A 9 6.51 3.29 2.32
C GLY A 9 6.63 1.77 2.18
N ILE A 10 5.67 1.16 1.52
CA ILE A 10 5.78 -0.25 1.10
C ILE A 10 6.70 -0.31 -0.12
N PHE A 11 7.67 -1.21 -0.10
CA PHE A 11 8.61 -1.43 -1.19
C PHE A 11 8.68 -2.91 -1.53
N ASP A 12 8.32 -3.22 -2.77
CA ASP A 12 8.49 -4.53 -3.35
C ASP A 12 9.31 -4.40 -4.65
N PRO A 13 10.56 -4.90 -4.68
CA PRO A 13 11.45 -4.76 -5.82
C PRO A 13 10.95 -5.50 -7.06
N ASP A 14 10.08 -6.52 -6.90
CA ASP A 14 9.58 -7.30 -8.03
C ASP A 14 8.53 -6.55 -8.84
N PHE A 15 7.96 -5.47 -8.29
CA PHE A 15 6.94 -4.68 -8.99
C PHE A 15 7.48 -3.44 -9.70
N ILE A 16 8.71 -3.01 -9.44
CA ILE A 16 9.27 -1.78 -10.01
C ILE A 16 10.65 -2.03 -10.65
N ALA A 17 11.19 -1.01 -11.31
CA ALA A 17 12.51 -1.11 -11.93
C ALA A 17 13.61 -1.35 -10.88
N ALA A 18 14.50 -2.31 -11.14
CA ALA A 18 15.58 -2.70 -10.22
C ALA A 18 16.52 -1.54 -9.82
N ASN A 19 16.61 -0.50 -10.65
CA ASN A 19 17.41 0.70 -10.35
C ASN A 19 16.86 1.56 -9.19
N GLN A 20 15.68 1.23 -8.66
CA GLN A 20 15.12 1.91 -7.49
C GLN A 20 15.64 1.37 -6.16
N GLY A 21 16.39 0.26 -6.14
CA GLY A 21 16.86 -0.38 -4.91
C GLY A 21 17.67 0.56 -4.00
N GLU A 22 18.61 1.33 -4.55
CA GLU A 22 19.43 2.27 -3.76
C GLU A 22 18.63 3.43 -3.16
N ARG A 23 17.47 3.76 -3.77
CA ARG A 23 16.57 4.81 -3.27
C ARG A 23 15.74 4.34 -2.08
N ALA A 24 15.47 3.05 -1.96
CA ALA A 24 14.53 2.50 -1.00
C ALA A 24 15.18 2.36 0.40
N ASN A 25 15.27 3.47 1.14
CA ASN A 25 15.85 3.52 2.49
C ASN A 25 14.82 3.77 3.61
N ASN A 26 13.55 3.97 3.27
CA ASN A 26 12.48 4.31 4.20
C ASN A 26 11.28 3.37 3.98
N ILE A 27 11.37 2.15 4.51
CA ILE A 27 10.50 1.02 4.15
C ILE A 27 9.73 0.49 5.36
N ILE A 28 8.44 0.21 5.16
CA ILE A 28 7.61 -0.58 6.06
C ILE A 28 7.95 -2.06 5.91
N LYS A 29 8.36 -2.70 7.00
CA LYS A 29 8.74 -4.12 7.04
C LYS A 29 7.59 -4.99 7.54
N GLY A 30 7.74 -6.30 7.37
CA GLY A 30 6.76 -7.30 7.79
C GLY A 30 6.05 -7.94 6.59
N SER A 31 5.11 -8.81 6.90
CA SER A 31 4.17 -9.40 5.94
C SER A 31 3.30 -8.33 5.29
N LYS A 32 2.69 -8.65 4.13
CA LYS A 32 1.77 -7.74 3.44
C LYS A 32 0.60 -7.29 4.34
N LYS A 33 0.12 -8.17 5.22
CA LYS A 33 -0.91 -7.85 6.20
C LYS A 33 -0.45 -6.79 7.21
N GLU A 34 0.75 -6.96 7.78
CA GLU A 34 1.32 -5.98 8.71
C GLU A 34 1.56 -4.64 8.01
N GLN A 35 1.97 -4.67 6.75
CA GLN A 35 2.12 -3.46 5.93
C GLN A 35 0.78 -2.72 5.73
N VAL A 36 -0.31 -3.44 5.40
CA VAL A 36 -1.66 -2.83 5.31
C VAL A 36 -2.07 -2.21 6.63
N GLN A 37 -1.85 -2.91 7.75
CA GLN A 37 -2.16 -2.39 9.08
C GLN A 37 -1.38 -1.12 9.41
N GLN A 38 -0.11 -1.04 9.01
CA GLN A 38 0.69 0.18 9.18
C GLN A 38 0.10 1.35 8.38
N ILE A 39 -0.32 1.14 7.13
CA ILE A 39 -0.95 2.20 6.32
C ILE A 39 -2.27 2.67 6.94
N VAL A 40 -3.09 1.74 7.46
CA VAL A 40 -4.32 2.09 8.19
C VAL A 40 -4.03 2.95 9.43
N GLN A 41 -2.99 2.60 10.19
CA GLN A 41 -2.53 3.39 11.34
C GLN A 41 -2.05 4.78 10.91
N ASP A 42 -1.20 4.88 9.89
CA ASP A 42 -0.66 6.16 9.40
C ASP A 42 -1.77 7.12 8.96
N ILE A 43 -2.77 6.59 8.24
CA ILE A 43 -3.97 7.32 7.84
C ILE A 43 -4.75 7.82 9.06
N THR A 44 -4.98 6.95 10.05
CA THR A 44 -5.76 7.26 11.25
C THR A 44 -5.07 8.32 12.08
N GLU A 45 -3.76 8.18 12.31
CA GLU A 45 -2.94 9.12 13.03
C GLU A 45 -2.88 10.48 12.32
N PHE A 46 -2.74 10.50 10.99
CA PHE A 46 -2.80 11.72 10.21
C PHE A 46 -4.13 12.44 10.44
N LYS A 47 -5.24 11.72 10.40
CA LYS A 47 -6.59 12.26 10.61
C LYS A 47 -6.74 12.87 12.02
N VAL A 48 -6.30 12.17 13.05
CA VAL A 48 -6.33 12.63 14.46
C VAL A 48 -5.45 13.86 14.66
N LYS A 49 -4.21 13.83 14.16
CA LYS A 49 -3.22 14.90 14.33
C LYS A 49 -3.65 16.18 13.63
N THR A 50 -4.23 16.07 12.44
CA THR A 50 -4.62 17.23 11.61
C THR A 50 -6.06 17.69 11.84
N LYS A 51 -6.89 16.85 12.50
CA LYS A 51 -8.31 17.11 12.78
C LYS A 51 -9.15 17.36 11.52
N VAL A 52 -8.81 16.70 10.43
CA VAL A 52 -9.56 16.76 9.17
C VAL A 52 -10.71 15.76 9.18
N ASP A 53 -11.85 16.16 8.62
CA ASP A 53 -13.02 15.27 8.51
C ASP A 53 -12.86 14.23 7.40
N ARG A 54 -12.15 14.60 6.32
CA ARG A 54 -11.99 13.80 5.11
C ARG A 54 -10.52 13.69 4.72
N VAL A 55 -10.17 12.52 4.21
CA VAL A 55 -8.85 12.18 3.67
C VAL A 55 -9.08 11.62 2.27
N VAL A 56 -8.13 11.87 1.39
CA VAL A 56 -8.02 11.22 0.07
C VAL A 56 -6.59 10.73 -0.05
N VAL A 57 -6.42 9.52 -0.57
CA VAL A 57 -5.09 8.96 -0.88
C VAL A 57 -4.90 8.93 -2.38
N LEU A 58 -3.75 9.41 -2.84
CA LEU A 58 -3.38 9.46 -4.26
C LEU A 58 -2.05 8.75 -4.45
N TRP A 59 -2.03 7.75 -5.33
CA TRP A 59 -0.82 7.04 -5.72
C TRP A 59 -0.07 7.85 -6.78
N THR A 60 1.07 8.41 -6.39
CA THR A 60 1.99 9.14 -7.29
C THR A 60 3.42 8.59 -7.18
N ALA A 61 3.53 7.30 -6.87
CA ALA A 61 4.81 6.61 -6.80
C ALA A 61 5.26 6.13 -8.19
N ASN A 62 6.34 5.35 -8.23
CA ASN A 62 6.81 4.72 -9.46
C ASN A 62 5.72 3.84 -10.10
N THR A 63 5.71 3.77 -11.43
CA THR A 63 4.86 2.83 -12.16
C THR A 63 5.25 1.40 -11.82
N GLU A 64 4.28 0.61 -11.38
CA GLU A 64 4.43 -0.82 -11.15
C GLU A 64 4.20 -1.61 -12.45
N ARG A 65 4.82 -2.80 -12.58
CA ARG A 65 4.38 -3.78 -13.58
C ARG A 65 2.95 -4.22 -13.28
N TYR A 66 2.28 -4.74 -14.29
CA TYR A 66 0.97 -5.36 -14.11
C TYR A 66 1.07 -6.61 -13.23
N ILE A 67 0.00 -6.85 -12.45
CA ILE A 67 -0.21 -8.08 -11.71
C ILE A 67 -1.01 -9.07 -12.56
N ASN A 68 -0.79 -10.37 -12.36
CA ASN A 68 -1.62 -11.39 -13.00
C ASN A 68 -2.98 -11.51 -12.30
N VAL A 69 -4.06 -11.44 -13.08
CA VAL A 69 -5.42 -11.69 -12.57
C VAL A 69 -5.73 -13.18 -12.71
N MET A 70 -5.93 -13.87 -11.59
CA MET A 70 -6.08 -15.33 -11.57
C MET A 70 -7.22 -15.76 -10.64
N VAL A 71 -7.94 -16.81 -11.07
CA VAL A 71 -9.02 -17.42 -10.28
C VAL A 71 -8.45 -17.97 -8.98
N GLY A 72 -9.03 -17.58 -7.84
CA GLY A 72 -8.57 -18.00 -6.51
C GLY A 72 -7.45 -17.14 -5.92
N LEU A 73 -6.93 -16.15 -6.67
CA LEU A 73 -5.91 -15.23 -6.18
C LEU A 73 -6.49 -13.85 -5.87
N ASN A 74 -7.01 -13.16 -6.89
CA ASN A 74 -7.40 -11.75 -6.83
C ASN A 74 -8.63 -11.45 -7.71
N ASP A 75 -9.40 -12.48 -8.04
CA ASP A 75 -10.59 -12.44 -8.87
C ASP A 75 -11.86 -12.05 -8.09
N THR A 76 -11.88 -12.27 -6.77
CA THR A 76 -12.97 -11.86 -5.88
C THR A 76 -12.43 -11.14 -4.65
N LYS A 77 -13.31 -10.47 -3.92
CA LYS A 77 -12.97 -9.84 -2.65
C LYS A 77 -12.43 -10.88 -1.67
N GLU A 78 -13.10 -12.01 -1.55
CA GLU A 78 -12.77 -13.07 -0.60
C GLU A 78 -11.43 -13.70 -0.93
N THR A 79 -11.16 -13.97 -2.21
CA THR A 79 -9.88 -14.54 -2.65
C THR A 79 -8.74 -13.55 -2.46
N LEU A 80 -8.93 -12.27 -2.80
CA LEU A 80 -7.93 -11.23 -2.57
C LEU A 80 -7.55 -11.08 -1.09
N LEU A 81 -8.55 -11.05 -0.19
CA LEU A 81 -8.29 -10.99 1.25
C LEU A 81 -7.59 -12.26 1.76
N ALA A 82 -7.97 -13.43 1.28
CA ALA A 82 -7.29 -14.67 1.64
C ALA A 82 -5.84 -14.70 1.11
N SER A 83 -5.58 -14.12 -0.07
CA SER A 83 -4.25 -14.02 -0.65
C SER A 83 -3.36 -13.04 0.11
N LEU A 84 -3.92 -11.96 0.65
CA LEU A 84 -3.23 -11.06 1.60
C LEU A 84 -2.77 -11.83 2.84
N GLU A 85 -3.64 -12.66 3.42
CA GLU A 85 -3.31 -13.48 4.60
C GLU A 85 -2.25 -14.56 4.32
N ARG A 86 -2.19 -15.07 3.08
CA ARG A 86 -1.17 -16.04 2.64
C ARG A 86 0.12 -15.39 2.14
N ASP A 87 0.21 -14.06 2.19
CA ASP A 87 1.37 -13.29 1.73
C ASP A 87 1.72 -13.52 0.24
N GLU A 88 0.71 -13.76 -0.59
CA GLU A 88 0.89 -14.12 -2.00
C GLU A 88 1.71 -13.09 -2.78
N SER A 89 2.59 -13.56 -3.67
CA SER A 89 3.55 -12.71 -4.38
C SER A 89 2.91 -11.76 -5.40
N GLU A 90 1.77 -12.13 -6.01
CA GLU A 90 1.05 -11.30 -6.97
C GLU A 90 0.06 -10.31 -6.33
N ILE A 91 0.51 -9.67 -5.24
CA ILE A 91 -0.15 -8.54 -4.59
C ILE A 91 0.85 -7.39 -4.52
N SER A 92 0.64 -6.38 -5.35
CA SER A 92 1.54 -5.23 -5.47
C SER A 92 1.45 -4.26 -4.30
N SER A 93 2.42 -3.35 -4.19
CA SER A 93 2.40 -2.31 -3.15
C SER A 93 1.16 -1.42 -3.31
N SER A 94 0.82 -0.99 -4.52
CA SER A 94 -0.41 -0.20 -4.76
C SER A 94 -1.69 -0.93 -4.35
N THR A 95 -1.74 -2.27 -4.51
CA THR A 95 -2.87 -3.09 -4.04
C THR A 95 -3.02 -3.01 -2.52
N LEU A 96 -1.92 -3.01 -1.77
CA LEU A 96 -1.93 -2.90 -0.30
C LEU A 96 -2.43 -1.52 0.17
N TYR A 97 -2.00 -0.44 -0.49
CA TYR A 97 -2.54 0.90 -0.19
C TYR A 97 -4.03 1.01 -0.52
N ALA A 98 -4.47 0.44 -1.65
CA ALA A 98 -5.88 0.42 -2.00
C ALA A 98 -6.72 -0.35 -0.97
N LEU A 99 -6.25 -1.51 -0.52
CA LEU A 99 -6.91 -2.31 0.52
C LEU A 99 -7.02 -1.55 1.85
N ALA A 100 -5.94 -0.88 2.29
CA ALA A 100 -5.95 -0.05 3.49
C ALA A 100 -6.99 1.09 3.38
N CYS A 101 -7.05 1.77 2.24
CA CYS A 101 -8.01 2.84 2.00
C CYS A 101 -9.46 2.33 2.01
N ILE A 102 -9.73 1.18 1.39
CA ILE A 102 -11.06 0.57 1.37
C ILE A 102 -11.51 0.17 2.78
N GLN A 103 -10.60 -0.38 3.60
CA GLN A 103 -10.90 -0.73 5.01
C GLN A 103 -11.31 0.49 5.83
N GLU A 104 -10.64 1.63 5.61
CA GLU A 104 -10.93 2.91 6.29
C GLU A 104 -11.98 3.77 5.59
N ASN A 105 -12.62 3.27 4.54
CA ASN A 105 -13.59 4.00 3.71
C ASN A 105 -13.06 5.35 3.21
N ILE A 106 -11.84 5.34 2.68
CA ILE A 106 -11.13 6.50 2.14
C ILE A 106 -11.05 6.40 0.62
N PRO A 107 -11.36 7.48 -0.12
CA PRO A 107 -11.15 7.53 -1.55
C PRO A 107 -9.67 7.31 -1.90
N PHE A 108 -9.43 6.34 -2.79
CA PHE A 108 -8.13 6.04 -3.36
C PHE A 108 -8.11 6.40 -4.84
N ILE A 109 -7.10 7.16 -5.27
CA ILE A 109 -6.86 7.57 -6.65
C ILE A 109 -5.56 6.94 -7.10
N ASN A 110 -5.58 6.19 -8.20
CA ASN A 110 -4.39 5.69 -8.88
C ASN A 110 -4.03 6.58 -10.07
#